data_AF-A0A562U9E5-F1
#
_entry.id   AF-A0A562U9E5-F1
#
_cell.length_a   1.000
_cell.length_b   1.000
_cell.length_c   1.000
_cell.angle_alpha   90.00
_cell.angle_beta   90.00
_cell.angle_gamma   90.00
#
_symmetry.space_group_name_H-M   'P 1'
#
loop_
_entity.id
_entity.type
_entity.pdbx_description
1 polymer ?
#
loop_
_entity_poly.entity_id
_entity_poly.type
_entity_poly.pdbx_seq_one_letter_code
_entity_poly.pdbx_strand_id
1 'polypeptide(L)'
;MEYIEKMDKLIIIVKASFAGLIGYGSVYQCQVLKTVKGNINESNITITILQNDTVNQSFLSSHTGLQFEMGLKIKAHNEPYNLMPISGFVDDNKTSWEIEYLKDH
;
A
#
# COMPACT_ATOMS: atom_id res chain seq x y z
N MET A 1 -16.71 -0.18 27.00
CA MET A 1 -16.42 0.41 25.68
C MET A 1 -14.93 0.54 25.59
N GLU A 2 -14.29 -0.38 24.89
CA GLU A 2 -12.86 -0.27 24.59
C GLU A 2 -12.69 0.87 23.58
N TYR A 3 -11.92 1.88 23.96
CA TYR A 3 -11.41 2.88 23.02
C TYR A 3 -10.45 2.14 22.09
N ILE A 4 -10.93 1.70 20.93
CA ILE A 4 -10.06 1.32 19.83
C ILE A 4 -9.45 2.65 19.37
N GLU A 5 -8.18 2.90 19.74
CA GLU A 5 -7.40 3.93 19.06
C GLU A 5 -7.55 3.67 17.58
N LYS A 6 -8.15 4.63 16.85
CA LYS A 6 -8.17 4.59 15.40
C LYS A 6 -6.71 4.53 14.95
N MET A 7 -6.27 3.35 14.54
CA MET A 7 -4.93 3.14 13.99
C MET A 7 -4.93 3.72 12.58
N ASP A 8 -4.93 5.04 12.47
CA ASP A 8 -4.99 5.77 11.20
C ASP A 8 -3.69 5.65 10.39
N LYS A 9 -2.69 4.93 10.91
CA LYS A 9 -1.38 4.73 10.27
C LYS A 9 -0.96 3.26 10.30
N LEU A 10 -0.50 2.79 9.15
CA LEU A 10 0.11 1.49 8.94
C LEU A 10 1.54 1.71 8.42
N ILE A 11 2.53 1.10 9.04
CA ILE A 11 3.92 1.13 8.59
C ILE A 11 4.39 -0.31 8.45
N ILE A 12 4.81 -0.68 7.24
CA ILE A 12 5.19 -2.04 6.89
C ILE A 12 6.52 -2.05 6.13
N ILE A 13 7.29 -3.12 6.32
CA ILE A 13 8.42 -3.44 5.45
C ILE A 13 7.91 -4.43 4.40
N VAL A 14 8.10 -4.08 3.13
CA VAL A 14 7.61 -4.87 2.01
C VAL A 14 8.71 -5.14 1.00
N LYS A 15 8.49 -6.17 0.19
CA LYS A 15 9.21 -6.39 -1.07
C LYS A 15 8.21 -6.32 -2.22
N ALA A 16 8.41 -5.41 -3.16
CA ALA A 16 7.50 -5.20 -4.28
C ALA A 16 8.04 -5.81 -5.58
N SER A 17 7.12 -6.30 -6.42
CA SER A 17 7.39 -6.70 -7.80
C SER A 17 6.31 -6.14 -8.72
N PHE A 18 6.73 -5.58 -9.85
CA PHE A 18 5.81 -5.10 -10.87
C PHE A 18 4.92 -6.24 -11.39
N ALA A 19 3.61 -6.02 -11.41
CA ALA A 19 2.62 -7.01 -11.82
C ALA A 19 1.98 -6.66 -13.16
N GLY A 20 1.86 -5.37 -13.50
CA GLY A 20 1.29 -4.93 -14.76
C GLY A 20 0.75 -3.50 -14.71
N LEU A 21 -0.03 -3.15 -15.73
CA LEU A 21 -0.72 -1.87 -15.84
C LEU A 21 -2.23 -2.12 -15.86
N ILE A 22 -2.97 -1.20 -15.25
CA ILE A 22 -4.42 -1.10 -15.38
C ILE A 22 -4.77 0.32 -15.85
N GLY A 23 -5.98 0.52 -16.37
CA GLY A 23 -6.35 1.75 -17.10
C GLY A 23 -5.93 3.08 -16.47
N TYR A 24 -5.83 3.15 -15.13
CA TYR A 24 -5.47 4.35 -14.37
C TYR A 24 -4.13 4.29 -13.63
N GLY A 25 -3.35 3.21 -13.72
CA GLY A 25 -2.15 3.07 -12.90
C GLY A 25 -1.28 1.83 -13.15
N SER A 26 -0.15 1.80 -12.47
CA SER A 26 0.72 0.63 -12.37
C SER A 26 0.33 -0.22 -11.17
N VAL A 27 0.41 -1.55 -11.31
CA VAL A 27 0.09 -2.51 -10.25
C VAL A 27 1.35 -3.23 -9.80
N TYR A 28 1.52 -3.34 -8.49
CA TYR A 28 2.62 -4.11 -7.89
C TYR A 28 2.05 -5.12 -6.89
N GLN A 29 2.63 -6.31 -6.90
CA GLN A 29 2.45 -7.29 -5.82
C GLN A 29 3.50 -7.02 -4.75
N CYS A 30 3.07 -6.87 -3.51
CA CYS A 30 3.94 -6.59 -2.38
C CYS A 30 3.83 -7.70 -1.35
N GLN A 31 4.94 -8.37 -1.05
CA GLN A 31 5.04 -9.27 0.07
C GLN A 31 5.29 -8.46 1.34
N VAL A 32 4.43 -8.61 2.34
CA VAL A 32 4.59 -8.00 3.67
C VAL A 32 5.57 -8.85 4.47
N LEU A 33 6.72 -8.26 4.81
CA LEU A 33 7.78 -8.94 5.54
C LEU A 33 7.66 -8.68 7.04
N LYS A 34 7.28 -7.46 7.42
CA LYS A 34 7.17 -7.03 8.81
C LYS A 34 6.19 -5.87 8.96
N THR A 35 5.38 -5.91 10.00
CA THR A 35 4.59 -4.76 10.45
C THR A 35 5.35 -4.00 11.52
N VAL A 36 5.62 -2.71 11.28
CA VAL A 36 6.34 -1.82 12.20
C VAL A 36 5.35 -1.07 13.09
N LYS A 37 4.21 -0.63 12.52
CA LYS A 37 3.13 0.06 13.21
C LYS A 37 1.79 -0.26 12.55
N GLY A 38 0.72 -0.31 13.33
CA GLY A 38 -0.61 -0.68 12.84
C GLY A 38 -0.81 -2.19 12.86
N ASN A 39 -1.86 -2.66 12.19
CA ASN A 39 -2.16 -4.07 12.06
C ASN A 39 -2.57 -4.38 10.61
N ILE A 40 -2.03 -5.48 10.09
CA ILE A 40 -2.38 -6.05 8.79
C ILE A 40 -2.18 -7.56 8.91
N ASN A 41 -3.15 -8.35 8.42
CA ASN A 41 -3.10 -9.81 8.50
C ASN A 41 -2.60 -10.41 7.18
N GLU A 42 -2.65 -9.64 6.11
CA GLU A 42 -2.31 -10.00 4.75
C GLU A 42 -0.79 -10.12 4.59
N SER A 43 -0.32 -11.31 4.23
CA SER A 43 1.10 -11.53 3.90
C SER A 43 1.47 -10.97 2.52
N ASN A 44 0.47 -10.72 1.68
CA ASN A 44 0.63 -10.16 0.34
C ASN A 44 -0.46 -9.13 0.10
N ILE A 45 -0.08 -7.96 -0.40
CA ILE A 45 -1.00 -6.88 -0.78
C ILE A 45 -0.77 -6.50 -2.24
N THR A 46 -1.83 -6.10 -2.91
CA THR A 46 -1.75 -5.54 -4.27
C THR A 46 -1.86 -4.03 -4.17
N ILE A 47 -0.78 -3.32 -4.49
CA ILE A 47 -0.80 -1.86 -4.54
C ILE A 47 -1.04 -1.39 -5.97
N THR A 48 -1.80 -0.31 -6.10
CA THR A 48 -1.89 0.47 -7.34
C THR A 48 -1.16 1.79 -7.14
N ILE A 49 -0.51 2.29 -8.19
CA ILE A 49 0.11 3.61 -8.25
C ILE A 49 -0.51 4.34 -9.43
N LEU A 50 -1.16 5.47 -9.15
CA LEU A 50 -1.81 6.26 -10.19
C LEU A 50 -0.77 6.81 -11.18
N GLN A 51 -1.16 6.96 -12.45
CA GLN A 51 -0.25 7.48 -13.50
C GLN A 51 0.31 8.88 -13.22
N ASN A 52 -0.40 9.69 -12.43
CA ASN A 52 0.04 11.04 -12.04
C ASN A 52 0.94 11.04 -10.79
N ASP A 53 1.09 9.92 -10.11
CA ASP A 53 1.95 9.77 -8.94
C ASP A 53 3.37 9.34 -9.35
N THR A 54 4.05 10.28 -10.02
CA THR A 54 5.38 10.05 -10.60
C THR A 54 6.44 9.76 -9.55
N VAL A 55 6.27 10.26 -8.33
CA VAL A 55 7.21 10.06 -7.21
C VAL A 55 7.19 8.59 -6.77
N ASN A 56 6.03 8.06 -6.40
CA ASN A 56 5.93 6.67 -5.97
C ASN A 56 6.22 5.71 -7.12
N GLN A 57 5.84 6.06 -8.34
CA GLN A 57 6.14 5.26 -9.52
C GLN A 57 7.65 5.15 -9.75
N SER A 58 8.38 6.26 -9.71
CA SER A 58 9.84 6.27 -9.86
C SER A 58 10.55 5.46 -8.77
N PHE A 59 10.09 5.61 -7.51
CA PHE A 59 10.63 4.86 -6.38
C PHE A 59 10.48 3.35 -6.61
N LEU A 60 9.27 2.86 -6.88
CA LEU A 60 8.99 1.43 -7.02
C LEU A 60 9.67 0.82 -8.25
N SER A 61 9.76 1.58 -9.35
CA SER A 61 10.50 1.18 -10.55
C SER A 61 11.96 0.89 -10.22
N SER A 62 12.57 1.72 -9.37
CA SER A 62 13.97 1.62 -8.97
C SER A 62 14.23 0.56 -7.89
N HIS A 63 13.19 0.12 -7.17
CA HIS A 63 13.29 -0.80 -6.02
C HIS A 63 12.60 -2.16 -6.26
N THR A 64 12.48 -2.56 -7.52
CA THR A 64 11.89 -3.87 -7.86
C THR A 64 12.71 -5.01 -7.23
N GLY A 65 12.06 -5.80 -6.39
CA GLY A 65 12.67 -6.93 -5.67
C GLY A 65 13.50 -6.55 -4.44
N LEU A 66 13.63 -5.25 -4.12
CA LEU A 66 14.28 -4.76 -2.91
C LEU A 66 13.27 -4.59 -1.77
N GLN A 67 13.78 -4.60 -0.53
CA GLN A 67 12.98 -4.34 0.67
C GLN A 67 12.97 -2.84 0.96
N PHE A 68 11.81 -2.31 1.33
CA PHE A 68 11.67 -0.90 1.70
C PHE A 68 10.53 -0.74 2.72
N GLU A 69 10.56 0.38 3.43
CA GLU A 69 9.50 0.80 4.34
C GLU A 69 8.43 1.58 3.57
N MET A 70 7.17 1.22 3.80
CA MET A 70 5.99 1.89 3.28
C MET A 70 5.14 2.39 4.44
N GLY A 71 4.96 3.70 4.51
CA GLY A 71 4.03 4.33 5.42
C GLY A 71 2.71 4.63 4.71
N LEU A 72 1.60 4.24 5.34
CA LEU A 72 0.25 4.38 4.81
C LEU A 72 -0.66 5.03 5.83
N LYS A 73 -1.65 5.76 5.32
CA LYS A 73 -2.78 6.29 6.10
C LYS A 73 -4.10 5.77 5.55
N ILE A 74 -5.11 5.72 6.40
CA ILE A 74 -6.47 5.43 5.95
C ILE A 74 -6.96 6.59 5.07
N LYS A 75 -7.49 6.25 3.89
CA LYS A 75 -8.14 7.19 2.97
C LYS A 75 -9.65 7.13 3.08
N ALA A 76 -10.22 5.93 3.03
CA ALA A 76 -11.64 5.71 3.17
C ALA A 76 -11.94 4.29 3.68
N HIS A 77 -13.19 4.07 4.07
CA HIS A 77 -13.73 2.77 4.46
C HIS A 77 -14.90 2.40 3.55
N ASN A 78 -15.23 1.11 3.52
CA ASN A 78 -16.32 0.54 2.73
C ASN A 78 -16.13 0.75 1.22
N GLU A 79 -14.90 0.59 0.74
CA GLU A 79 -14.61 0.65 -0.69
C GLU A 79 -15.38 -0.45 -1.45
N PRO A 80 -15.97 -0.13 -2.61
CA PRO A 80 -16.79 -1.08 -3.35
C PRO A 80 -15.94 -2.22 -3.96
N TYR A 81 -14.67 -1.96 -4.27
CA TYR A 81 -13.77 -2.88 -4.97
C TYR A 81 -12.36 -2.85 -4.36
N ASN A 82 -11.58 -3.92 -4.57
CA ASN A 82 -10.20 -3.99 -4.06
C ASN A 82 -9.21 -3.21 -4.94
N LEU A 83 -9.55 -2.97 -6.21
CA LEU A 83 -8.78 -2.15 -7.14
C LEU A 83 -9.47 -0.79 -7.28
N MET A 84 -9.14 0.12 -6.37
CA MET A 84 -9.58 1.51 -6.40
C MET A 84 -8.53 2.40 -7.06
N PRO A 85 -8.93 3.52 -7.70
CA PRO A 85 -8.01 4.51 -8.25
C PRO A 85 -7.34 5.32 -7.12
N ILE A 86 -6.43 4.67 -6.41
CA ILE A 86 -5.64 5.22 -5.31
C ILE A 86 -4.18 4.81 -5.47
N SER A 87 -3.25 5.65 -5.01
CA SER A 87 -1.86 5.26 -4.80
C SER A 87 -1.73 4.55 -3.45
N GLY A 88 -1.87 3.24 -3.46
CA GLY A 88 -1.94 2.41 -2.26
C GLY A 88 -2.73 1.13 -2.51
N PHE A 89 -3.43 0.61 -1.50
CA PHE A 89 -4.19 -0.64 -1.62
C PHE A 89 -5.51 -0.59 -0.84
N VAL A 90 -6.37 -1.56 -1.10
CA VAL A 90 -7.58 -1.81 -0.31
C VAL A 90 -7.42 -3.15 0.38
N ASP A 91 -7.61 -3.18 1.69
CA ASP A 91 -7.50 -4.39 2.50
C ASP A 91 -8.76 -5.28 2.42
N ASP A 92 -8.71 -6.45 3.06
CA ASP A 92 -9.85 -7.38 3.08
C ASP A 92 -11.09 -6.81 3.81
N ASN A 93 -10.88 -5.80 4.67
CA ASN A 93 -11.93 -5.07 5.38
C ASN A 93 -12.52 -3.92 4.56
N LYS A 94 -12.16 -3.79 3.28
CA LYS A 94 -12.61 -2.70 2.39
C LYS A 94 -12.16 -1.31 2.87
N THR A 95 -11.03 -1.23 3.57
CA THR A 95 -10.38 0.03 3.94
C THR A 95 -9.33 0.35 2.89
N SER A 96 -9.41 1.54 2.29
CA SER A 96 -8.37 2.05 1.41
C SER A 96 -7.26 2.70 2.22
N TRP A 97 -6.04 2.27 1.94
CA TRP A 97 -4.81 2.77 2.51
C TRP A 97 -4.05 3.51 1.42
N GLU A 98 -3.77 4.80 1.65
CA GLU A 98 -3.00 5.66 0.74
C GLU A 98 -1.55 5.76 1.22
N ILE A 99 -0.62 5.65 0.29
CA ILE A 99 0.82 5.76 0.56
C ILE A 99 1.13 7.20 0.98
N GLU A 100 1.64 7.38 2.19
CA GLU A 100 2.18 8.65 2.67
C GLU A 100 3.65 8.81 2.27
N TYR A 101 4.43 7.73 2.36
CA TYR A 101 5.85 7.73 2.01
C TYR A 101 6.38 6.34 1.66
N LEU A 102 7.46 6.35 0.89
CA LEU A 102 8.32 5.21 0.60
C LEU A 102 9.75 5.56 0.99
N LYS A 103 10.45 4.63 1.63
CA LYS A 103 11.79 4.87 2.21
C LYS A 103 12.61 3.59 2.15
N ASP A 104 13.90 3.71 1.90
CA ASP A 104 14.83 2.59 1.99
C ASP A 104 14.88 2.05 3.43
N HIS A 105 14.91 0.71 3.55
CA HIS A 105 15.00 0.06 4.86
C HIS A 105 16.44 -0.06 5.35
#